data_AF-A0A0B0Q368-F1
#
_entry.id   AF-A0A0B0Q368-F1
#
_cell.length_a   1.000
_cell.length_b   1.000
_cell.length_c   1.000
_cell.angle_alpha   90.00
_cell.angle_beta   90.00
_cell.angle_gamma   90.00
#
_symmetry.space_group_name_H-M   'P 1'
#
loop_
_entity.id
_entity.type
_entity.pdbx_description
1 polymer ?
#
loop_
_entity_poly.entity_id
_entity_poly.type
_entity_poly.pdbx_seq_one_letter_code
_entity_poly.pdbx_strand_id
1 'polypeptide(L)'
;MKYLDTEYRETKRIKRDNIKLNAPFQELSDWIESFYKVKVLNIIYDHLIHNNHCPRLQVILETEEDCDTFNDKELRLNFSEEKQKNIFDKFIQIVQRDNLNKYQDERLFVCFAAFEPTAREDANEKIKDSEIENLKSKLADDHLWQIRRMFGSVTFFFFTNKQVEEAKSQGLLITYSKEYLNLIKQYDEFGYLNENNFSVIFDSQENFETNYQGNWFYYDR
;
A
#
# COMPACT_ATOMS: atom_id res chain seq x y z
N MET A 1 -11.80 -9.28 4.65
CA MET A 1 -10.77 -8.22 4.75
C MET A 1 -11.48 -6.87 4.94
N LYS A 2 -12.10 -6.63 6.12
CA LYS A 2 -13.02 -5.48 6.33
C LYS A 2 -12.46 -4.41 7.28
N TYR A 3 -11.34 -4.70 7.97
CA TYR A 3 -10.76 -3.83 9.01
C TYR A 3 -9.81 -2.75 8.45
N LEU A 4 -9.10 -3.05 7.35
CA LEU A 4 -8.28 -2.07 6.62
C LEU A 4 -9.11 -0.88 6.08
N ASP A 5 -10.40 -1.11 5.83
CA ASP A 5 -11.29 -0.14 5.20
C ASP A 5 -11.54 1.10 6.09
N THR A 6 -11.63 0.95 7.41
CA THR A 6 -11.85 2.10 8.31
C THR A 6 -10.59 2.94 8.53
N GLU A 7 -9.45 2.30 8.77
CA GLU A 7 -8.16 2.97 8.97
C GLU A 7 -7.75 3.75 7.72
N TYR A 8 -7.92 3.13 6.55
CA TYR A 8 -7.65 3.74 5.25
C TYR A 8 -8.57 4.93 5.00
N ARG A 9 -9.90 4.79 5.17
CA ARG A 9 -10.85 5.89 4.94
C ARG A 9 -10.60 7.09 5.84
N GLU A 10 -10.30 6.85 7.11
CA GLU A 10 -10.00 7.92 8.06
C GLU A 10 -8.70 8.64 7.67
N THR A 11 -7.62 7.88 7.43
CA THR A 11 -6.33 8.44 7.02
C THR A 11 -6.44 9.20 5.70
N LYS A 12 -7.20 8.65 4.74
CA LYS A 12 -7.50 9.29 3.46
C LYS A 12 -8.19 10.65 3.64
N ARG A 13 -9.19 10.73 4.52
CA ARG A 13 -9.86 11.99 4.87
C ARG A 13 -8.88 12.97 5.50
N ILE A 14 -8.07 12.51 6.46
CA ILE A 14 -7.06 13.34 7.13
C ILE A 14 -6.10 13.95 6.11
N LYS A 15 -5.56 13.13 5.21
CA LYS A 15 -4.65 13.56 4.16
C LYS A 15 -5.31 14.54 3.18
N ARG A 16 -6.49 14.21 2.68
CA ARG A 16 -7.23 15.03 1.70
C ARG A 16 -7.57 16.41 2.25
N ASP A 17 -8.08 16.45 3.47
CA ASP A 17 -8.60 17.67 4.08
C ASP A 17 -7.55 18.39 4.96
N ASN A 18 -6.30 17.89 4.97
CA ASN A 18 -5.19 18.40 5.78
C ASN A 18 -5.55 18.57 7.27
N ILE A 19 -6.22 17.57 7.83
CA ILE A 19 -6.73 17.59 9.20
C ILE A 19 -5.58 17.36 10.18
N LYS A 20 -5.49 18.18 11.23
CA LYS A 20 -4.59 17.92 12.35
C LYS A 20 -5.13 16.80 13.23
N LEU A 21 -4.24 15.95 13.73
CA LEU A 21 -4.59 14.92 14.69
C LEU A 21 -4.99 15.57 16.02
N ASN A 22 -5.84 14.90 16.77
CA ASN A 22 -6.17 15.33 18.13
C ASN A 22 -5.04 14.92 19.10
N ALA A 23 -4.93 15.62 20.23
CA ALA A 23 -4.06 15.17 21.32
C ALA A 23 -4.51 13.77 21.81
N PRO A 24 -3.57 12.87 22.14
CA PRO A 24 -2.11 13.05 22.22
C PRO A 24 -1.36 12.82 20.89
N PHE A 25 -2.08 12.42 19.83
CA PHE A 25 -1.49 11.89 18.60
C PHE A 25 -0.73 12.93 17.78
N GLN A 26 -1.17 14.19 17.78
CA GLN A 26 -0.44 15.24 17.06
C GLN A 26 0.98 15.43 17.59
N GLU A 27 1.15 15.47 18.91
CA GLU A 27 2.48 15.66 19.50
C GLU A 27 3.39 14.45 19.25
N LEU A 28 2.84 13.24 19.35
CA LEU A 28 3.60 12.04 19.01
C LEU A 28 4.00 12.04 17.53
N SER A 29 3.07 12.39 16.64
CA SER A 29 3.32 12.54 15.21
C SER A 29 4.47 13.51 14.94
N ASP A 30 4.40 14.73 15.50
CA ASP A 30 5.44 15.76 15.32
C ASP A 30 6.80 15.27 15.81
N TRP A 31 6.84 14.53 16.92
CA TRP A 31 8.09 13.94 17.43
C TRP A 31 8.63 12.84 16.50
N ILE A 32 7.79 11.93 16.02
CA ILE A 32 8.18 10.86 15.10
C ILE A 32 8.76 11.46 13.81
N GLU A 33 8.05 12.41 13.20
CA GLU A 33 8.49 13.07 11.96
C GLU A 33 9.85 13.76 12.17
N SER A 34 10.01 14.48 13.28
CA SER A 34 11.26 15.18 13.58
C SER A 34 12.42 14.23 13.86
N PHE A 35 12.19 13.14 14.61
CA PHE A 35 13.24 12.23 15.06
C PHE A 35 13.67 11.25 13.96
N TYR A 36 12.71 10.65 13.26
CA TYR A 36 12.97 9.64 12.23
C TYR A 36 13.05 10.19 10.81
N LYS A 37 12.70 11.47 10.58
CA LYS A 37 12.69 12.11 9.26
C LYS A 37 11.74 11.45 8.26
N VAL A 38 10.59 11.01 8.76
CA VAL A 38 9.49 10.40 7.98
C VAL A 38 8.26 11.31 7.98
N LYS A 39 7.25 11.00 7.15
CA LYS A 39 5.95 11.67 7.20
C LYS A 39 4.89 10.77 7.84
N VAL A 40 4.25 11.27 8.91
CA VAL A 40 3.15 10.59 9.60
C VAL A 40 1.83 11.21 9.15
N LEU A 41 0.89 10.37 8.71
CA LEU A 41 -0.43 10.81 8.29
C LEU A 41 -1.48 10.63 9.38
N ASN A 42 -1.40 9.56 10.14
CA ASN A 42 -2.38 9.24 11.17
C ASN A 42 -1.75 8.37 12.27
N ILE A 43 -2.34 8.41 13.46
CA ILE A 43 -2.02 7.50 14.55
C ILE A 43 -3.32 6.99 15.14
N ILE A 44 -3.49 5.67 15.10
CA ILE A 44 -4.71 5.00 15.50
C ILE A 44 -4.43 4.22 16.78
N TYR A 45 -5.26 4.45 17.79
CA TYR A 45 -5.26 3.67 19.02
C TYR A 45 -6.53 2.82 19.08
N ASP A 46 -6.37 1.50 19.04
CA ASP A 46 -7.48 0.55 19.14
C ASP A 46 -7.08 -0.72 19.89
N HIS A 47 -7.90 -1.77 19.82
CA HIS A 47 -7.63 -3.03 20.54
C HIS A 47 -7.74 -4.22 19.58
N LEU A 48 -6.70 -5.06 19.57
CA LEU A 48 -6.65 -6.26 18.77
C LEU A 48 -7.61 -7.32 19.31
N ILE A 49 -8.68 -7.59 18.57
CA ILE A 49 -9.76 -8.53 18.95
C ILE A 49 -9.22 -9.95 19.22
N HIS A 50 -8.23 -10.39 18.45
CA HIS A 50 -7.72 -11.77 18.53
C HIS A 50 -6.52 -11.95 19.48
N ASN A 51 -6.05 -10.89 20.13
CA ASN A 51 -4.89 -10.94 21.02
C ASN A 51 -5.24 -10.41 22.42
N ASN A 52 -6.24 -11.02 23.08
CA ASN A 52 -6.67 -10.63 24.43
C ASN A 52 -7.04 -9.15 24.59
N HIS A 53 -7.55 -8.51 23.53
CA HIS A 53 -7.77 -7.05 23.49
C HIS A 53 -6.48 -6.27 23.81
N CYS A 54 -5.34 -6.74 23.33
CA CYS A 54 -4.08 -6.00 23.41
C CYS A 54 -4.26 -4.64 22.72
N PRO A 55 -4.03 -3.53 23.43
CA PRO A 55 -4.13 -2.22 22.80
C PRO A 55 -3.03 -2.09 21.75
N ARG A 56 -3.37 -1.47 20.64
CA ARG A 56 -2.46 -1.23 19.52
C ARG A 56 -2.37 0.25 19.25
N LEU A 57 -1.15 0.73 19.05
CA LEU A 57 -0.84 2.04 18.51
C LEU A 57 -0.28 1.85 17.10
N GLN A 58 -1.11 2.08 16.09
CA GLN A 58 -0.71 1.97 14.70
C GLN A 58 -0.33 3.35 14.18
N VAL A 59 0.90 3.49 13.71
CA VAL A 59 1.41 4.71 13.05
C VAL A 59 1.29 4.53 11.55
N ILE A 60 0.47 5.36 10.91
CA ILE A 60 0.27 5.35 9.46
C ILE A 60 1.18 6.38 8.82
N LEU A 61 2.08 5.90 7.98
CA LEU A 61 3.10 6.69 7.29
C LEU A 61 2.70 6.96 5.85
N GLU A 62 3.27 8.00 5.27
CA GLU A 62 2.96 8.44 3.91
C GLU A 62 3.31 7.38 2.86
N THR A 63 4.58 6.98 2.82
CA THR A 63 5.13 6.08 1.79
C THR A 63 5.60 4.75 2.37
N GLU A 64 5.82 3.77 1.49
CA GLU A 64 6.48 2.51 1.87
C GLU A 64 7.91 2.74 2.37
N GLU A 65 8.64 3.68 1.77
CA GLU A 65 9.99 4.08 2.19
C GLU A 65 10.02 4.65 3.62
N ASP A 66 9.05 5.49 3.98
CA ASP A 66 8.89 5.96 5.37
C ASP A 66 8.65 4.79 6.31
N CYS A 67 7.84 3.81 5.90
CA CYS A 67 7.57 2.62 6.69
C CYS A 67 8.78 1.69 6.83
N ASP A 68 9.58 1.55 5.78
CA ASP A 68 10.81 0.76 5.77
C ASP A 68 11.84 1.25 6.79
N THR A 69 11.78 2.53 7.15
CA THR A 69 12.57 3.07 8.26
C THR A 69 12.31 2.29 9.55
N PHE A 70 11.12 1.73 9.77
CA PHE A 70 10.78 1.01 11.00
C PHE A 70 10.98 -0.50 10.91
N ASN A 71 11.41 -1.03 9.77
CA ASN A 71 11.66 -2.45 9.59
C ASN A 71 13.00 -2.88 10.22
N ASP A 72 13.03 -4.12 10.68
CA ASP A 72 14.25 -4.78 11.11
C ASP A 72 15.21 -4.95 9.92
N LYS A 73 16.49 -4.62 10.14
CA LYS A 73 17.48 -4.59 9.05
C LYS A 73 17.85 -5.98 8.53
N GLU A 74 17.78 -7.00 9.39
CA GLU A 74 18.20 -8.37 9.07
C GLU A 74 17.05 -9.18 8.47
N LEU A 75 15.84 -9.04 9.03
CA LEU A 75 14.71 -9.86 8.66
C LEU A 75 13.70 -9.17 7.73
N ARG A 76 13.69 -7.83 7.62
CA ARG A 76 12.78 -6.94 6.83
C ARG A 76 11.27 -7.20 6.90
N LEU A 77 10.86 -8.32 7.46
CA LEU A 77 9.48 -8.80 7.62
C LEU A 77 8.92 -8.46 9.00
N ASN A 78 9.79 -8.04 9.94
CA ASN A 78 9.42 -7.62 11.28
C ASN A 78 9.81 -6.15 11.49
N PHE A 79 9.15 -5.50 12.44
CA PHE A 79 9.53 -4.16 12.88
C PHE A 79 10.73 -4.20 13.82
N SER A 80 11.50 -3.11 13.83
CA SER A 80 12.58 -2.90 14.79
C SER A 80 12.02 -2.74 16.20
N GLU A 81 12.32 -3.70 17.08
CA GLU A 81 11.90 -3.68 18.48
C GLU A 81 12.37 -2.40 19.19
N GLU A 82 13.58 -1.93 18.89
CA GLU A 82 14.12 -0.67 19.42
C GLU A 82 13.23 0.52 19.05
N LYS A 83 12.83 0.63 17.79
CA LYS A 83 11.99 1.76 17.32
C LYS A 83 10.57 1.67 17.84
N GLN A 84 10.00 0.47 17.92
CA GLN A 84 8.72 0.23 18.59
C GLN A 84 8.78 0.69 20.06
N LYS A 85 9.83 0.31 20.79
CA LYS A 85 10.02 0.69 22.18
C LYS A 85 10.17 2.20 22.34
N ASN A 86 10.96 2.86 21.49
CA ASN A 86 11.15 4.32 21.57
C ASN A 86 9.84 5.08 21.36
N ILE A 87 9.01 4.66 20.41
CA ILE A 87 7.69 5.26 20.17
C ILE A 87 6.74 4.97 21.33
N PHE A 88 6.75 3.74 21.86
CA PHE A 88 5.98 3.37 23.04
C PHE A 88 6.35 4.27 24.24
N ASP A 89 7.64 4.35 24.58
CA ASP A 89 8.13 5.14 25.72
C ASP A 89 7.75 6.62 25.56
N LYS A 90 7.88 7.16 24.34
CA LYS A 90 7.49 8.55 24.05
C LYS A 90 5.99 8.76 24.20
N PHE A 91 5.17 7.84 23.70
CA PHE A 91 3.73 7.91 23.83
C PHE A 91 3.30 7.87 25.30
N ILE A 92 3.84 6.94 26.09
CA ILE A 92 3.59 6.84 27.53
C ILE A 92 4.00 8.12 28.25
N GLN A 93 5.14 8.72 27.91
CA GLN A 93 5.56 10.01 28.47
C GLN A 93 4.52 11.11 28.24
N ILE A 94 4.01 11.26 27.01
CA ILE A 94 2.98 12.26 26.66
C ILE A 94 1.70 11.98 27.45
N VAL A 95 1.24 10.73 27.44
CA VAL A 95 0.02 10.28 28.11
C VAL A 95 0.08 10.50 29.63
N GLN A 96 1.21 10.22 30.27
CA GLN A 96 1.40 10.43 31.71
C GLN A 96 1.44 11.92 32.05
N ARG A 97 2.18 12.72 31.29
CA ARG A 97 2.26 14.18 31.48
C ARG A 97 0.88 14.84 31.45
N ASP A 98 0.03 14.40 30.54
CA ASP A 98 -1.30 14.99 30.30
C ASP A 98 -2.43 14.28 31.08
N ASN A 99 -2.09 13.34 31.97
CA ASN A 99 -3.04 12.56 32.78
C ASN A 99 -4.11 11.82 31.94
N LEU A 100 -3.74 11.29 30.77
CA LEU A 100 -4.66 10.62 29.84
C LEU A 100 -4.79 9.12 30.16
N ASN A 101 -5.34 8.80 31.34
CA ASN A 101 -5.38 7.44 31.91
C ASN A 101 -5.94 6.35 30.97
N LYS A 102 -6.82 6.70 30.03
CA LYS A 102 -7.41 5.74 29.08
C LYS A 102 -6.39 5.09 28.11
N TYR A 103 -5.19 5.66 27.99
CA TYR A 103 -4.12 5.15 27.11
C TYR A 103 -2.98 4.46 27.88
N GLN A 104 -3.06 4.40 29.22
CA GLN A 104 -2.02 3.81 30.05
C GLN A 104 -2.18 2.28 30.11
N ASP A 105 -1.57 1.58 29.17
CA ASP A 105 -1.47 0.11 29.19
C ASP A 105 -0.05 -0.32 28.78
N GLU A 106 0.61 -1.04 29.67
CA GLU A 106 1.99 -1.52 29.49
C GLU A 106 2.12 -2.59 28.40
N ARG A 107 1.00 -3.15 27.93
CA ARG A 107 0.95 -4.16 26.87
C ARG A 107 0.81 -3.57 25.47
N LEU A 108 0.79 -2.24 25.34
CA LEU A 108 0.57 -1.54 24.08
C LEU A 108 1.54 -2.03 22.99
N PHE A 109 0.96 -2.56 21.92
CA PHE A 109 1.70 -2.97 20.74
C PHE A 109 1.80 -1.81 19.75
N VAL A 110 3.02 -1.39 19.41
CA VAL A 110 3.26 -0.37 18.37
C VAL A 110 3.47 -1.05 17.03
N CYS A 111 2.78 -0.61 15.98
CA CYS A 111 3.02 -1.11 14.62
C CYS A 111 2.92 0.00 13.58
N PHE A 112 3.35 -0.31 12.36
CA PHE A 112 3.47 0.66 11.28
C PHE A 112 2.74 0.16 10.03
N ALA A 113 2.23 1.09 9.24
CA ALA A 113 1.70 0.80 7.91
C ALA A 113 1.92 1.99 6.97
N ALA A 114 2.12 1.70 5.69
CA ALA A 114 2.22 2.72 4.64
C ALA A 114 0.85 2.99 4.00
N PHE A 115 0.51 4.26 3.79
CA PHE A 115 -0.72 4.68 3.15
C PHE A 115 -0.67 4.53 1.62
N GLU A 116 0.46 4.91 1.02
CA GLU A 116 0.66 4.94 -0.43
C GLU A 116 0.26 3.62 -1.15
N PRO A 117 0.69 2.40 -0.74
CA PRO A 117 0.33 1.17 -1.44
C PRO A 117 -1.20 0.95 -1.49
N THR A 118 -1.89 1.21 -0.38
CA THR A 118 -3.35 1.06 -0.30
C THR A 118 -4.05 2.14 -1.14
N ALA A 119 -3.48 3.34 -1.24
CA ALA A 119 -4.00 4.39 -2.12
C ALA A 119 -3.83 4.06 -3.60
N ARG A 120 -2.72 3.41 -3.99
CA ARG A 120 -2.51 2.90 -5.36
C ARG A 120 -3.49 1.78 -5.70
N GLU A 121 -3.77 0.88 -4.75
CA GLU A 121 -4.80 -0.15 -4.88
C GLU A 121 -6.20 0.48 -5.08
N ASP A 122 -6.61 1.43 -4.23
CA ASP A 122 -7.89 2.15 -4.38
C ASP A 122 -8.02 2.83 -5.75
N ALA A 123 -6.93 3.40 -6.29
CA ALA A 123 -6.93 3.97 -7.63
C ALA A 123 -7.12 2.90 -8.72
N ASN A 124 -6.47 1.75 -8.57
CA ASN A 124 -6.54 0.64 -9.52
C ASN A 124 -7.91 -0.05 -9.53
N GLU A 125 -8.54 -0.21 -8.36
CA GLU A 125 -9.88 -0.79 -8.20
C GLU A 125 -10.99 0.09 -8.78
N LYS A 126 -10.81 1.42 -8.78
CA LYS A 126 -11.78 2.36 -9.34
C LYS A 126 -11.91 2.34 -10.85
N ILE A 127 -10.90 1.82 -11.56
CA ILE A 127 -10.98 1.65 -13.01
C ILE A 127 -12.12 0.67 -13.32
N LYS A 128 -13.02 1.01 -14.23
CA LYS A 128 -14.14 0.16 -14.61
C LYS A 128 -13.69 -0.89 -15.63
N ASP A 129 -14.36 -2.04 -15.64
CA ASP A 129 -14.07 -3.08 -16.64
C ASP A 129 -14.25 -2.56 -18.07
N SER A 130 -15.22 -1.68 -18.32
CA SER A 130 -15.38 -1.02 -19.63
C SER A 130 -14.17 -0.19 -20.05
N GLU A 131 -13.46 0.41 -19.11
CA GLU A 131 -12.25 1.19 -19.40
C GLU A 131 -11.07 0.27 -19.73
N ILE A 132 -11.00 -0.89 -19.10
CA ILE A 132 -10.03 -1.94 -19.42
C ILE A 132 -10.29 -2.53 -20.81
N GLU A 133 -11.55 -2.81 -21.16
CA GLU A 133 -11.90 -3.29 -22.51
C GLU A 133 -11.62 -2.22 -23.58
N ASN A 134 -11.84 -0.94 -23.27
CA ASN A 134 -11.46 0.15 -24.16
C ASN A 134 -9.94 0.24 -24.33
N LEU A 135 -9.17 0.08 -23.25
CA LEU A 135 -7.71 0.03 -23.31
C LEU A 135 -7.24 -1.15 -24.16
N LYS A 136 -7.77 -2.35 -23.93
CA LYS A 136 -7.46 -3.55 -24.72
C LYS A 136 -7.76 -3.33 -26.21
N SER A 137 -8.92 -2.74 -26.52
CA SER A 137 -9.31 -2.39 -27.89
C SER A 137 -8.39 -1.34 -28.52
N LYS A 138 -7.95 -0.34 -27.74
CA LYS A 138 -7.00 0.70 -28.19
C LYS A 138 -5.63 0.14 -28.52
N LEU A 139 -5.15 -0.84 -27.73
CA LEU A 139 -3.87 -1.49 -27.97
C LEU A 139 -3.88 -2.34 -29.24
N ALA A 140 -5.06 -2.88 -29.62
CA ALA A 140 -5.27 -3.65 -30.84
C ALA A 140 -4.24 -4.79 -31.04
N ASP A 141 -3.89 -5.45 -29.94
CA ASP A 141 -2.92 -6.55 -29.90
C ASP A 141 -3.66 -7.89 -29.83
N ASP A 142 -3.68 -8.62 -30.95
CA ASP A 142 -4.34 -9.92 -31.06
C ASP A 142 -3.67 -11.00 -30.19
N HIS A 143 -2.45 -10.76 -29.69
CA HIS A 143 -1.76 -11.66 -28.78
C HIS A 143 -2.11 -11.41 -27.30
N LEU A 144 -2.77 -10.29 -26.99
CA LEU A 144 -3.17 -9.92 -25.63
C LEU A 144 -4.43 -10.69 -25.22
N TRP A 145 -4.26 -11.68 -24.34
CA TRP A 145 -5.34 -12.48 -23.80
C TRP A 145 -6.18 -11.70 -22.78
N GLN A 146 -5.54 -11.13 -21.75
CA GLN A 146 -6.25 -10.46 -20.65
C GLN A 146 -5.41 -9.36 -20.01
N ILE A 147 -6.07 -8.31 -19.52
CA ILE A 147 -5.48 -7.34 -18.59
C ILE A 147 -6.06 -7.65 -17.21
N ARG A 148 -5.23 -8.14 -16.29
CA ARG A 148 -5.64 -8.49 -14.92
C ARG A 148 -5.12 -7.46 -13.94
N ARG A 149 -6.00 -6.98 -13.08
CA ARG A 149 -5.68 -6.03 -12.01
C ARG A 149 -5.68 -6.77 -10.67
N MET A 150 -4.69 -6.50 -9.82
CA MET A 150 -4.58 -7.05 -8.48
C MET A 150 -3.82 -6.08 -7.58
N PHE A 151 -4.41 -5.69 -6.45
CA PHE A 151 -3.89 -4.65 -5.55
C PHE A 151 -3.51 -3.37 -6.34
N GLY A 152 -2.34 -2.78 -6.07
CA GLY A 152 -1.80 -1.65 -6.82
C GLY A 152 -1.15 -1.99 -8.17
N SER A 153 -1.23 -3.24 -8.62
CA SER A 153 -0.51 -3.76 -9.80
C SER A 153 -1.45 -4.22 -10.92
N VAL A 154 -0.89 -4.33 -12.13
CA VAL A 154 -1.60 -4.85 -13.31
C VAL A 154 -0.67 -5.73 -14.14
N THR A 155 -1.21 -6.87 -14.57
CA THR A 155 -0.54 -7.82 -15.46
C THR A 155 -1.26 -7.91 -16.79
N PHE A 156 -0.52 -7.74 -17.87
CA PHE A 156 -0.96 -7.97 -19.24
C PHE A 156 -0.55 -9.39 -19.63
N PHE A 157 -1.54 -10.26 -19.77
CA PHE A 157 -1.34 -11.63 -20.14
C PHE A 157 -1.40 -11.81 -21.66
N PHE A 158 -0.33 -12.39 -22.22
CA PHE A 158 -0.30 -12.89 -23.58
C PHE A 158 -0.72 -14.37 -23.61
N PHE A 159 -0.99 -14.96 -24.77
CA PHE A 159 -1.31 -16.40 -24.81
C PHE A 159 -0.09 -17.28 -24.48
N THR A 160 1.11 -16.90 -24.92
CA THR A 160 2.32 -17.73 -24.84
C THR A 160 3.51 -16.99 -24.24
N ASN A 161 4.46 -17.74 -23.68
CA ASN A 161 5.72 -17.19 -23.18
C ASN A 161 6.54 -16.53 -24.31
N LYS A 162 6.46 -17.08 -25.52
CA LYS A 162 7.13 -16.53 -26.69
C LYS A 162 6.63 -15.11 -27.02
N GLN A 163 5.32 -14.90 -26.99
CA GLN A 163 4.73 -13.58 -27.24
C GLN A 163 5.11 -12.56 -26.17
N VAL A 164 5.25 -12.97 -24.91
CA VAL A 164 5.76 -12.10 -23.84
C VAL A 164 7.16 -11.58 -24.17
N GLU A 165 8.07 -12.48 -24.56
CA GLU A 165 9.45 -12.11 -24.90
C GLU A 165 9.53 -11.26 -26.16
N GLU A 166 8.74 -11.59 -27.18
CA GLU A 166 8.60 -10.76 -28.39
C GLU A 166 8.10 -9.34 -28.04
N ALA A 167 7.03 -9.23 -27.25
CA ALA A 167 6.47 -7.95 -26.82
C ALA A 167 7.47 -7.11 -26.02
N LYS A 168 8.23 -7.74 -25.11
CA LYS A 168 9.33 -7.06 -24.38
C LYS A 168 10.41 -6.58 -25.34
N SER A 169 10.85 -7.42 -26.28
CA SER A 169 11.90 -7.06 -27.25
C SER A 169 11.50 -5.90 -28.17
N GLN A 170 10.19 -5.77 -28.44
CA GLN A 170 9.60 -4.68 -29.22
C GLN A 170 9.39 -3.40 -28.41
N GLY A 171 9.69 -3.42 -27.10
CA GLY A 171 9.50 -2.28 -26.20
C GLY A 171 8.05 -2.03 -25.80
N LEU A 172 7.14 -2.99 -26.03
CA LEU A 172 5.71 -2.82 -25.71
C LEU A 172 5.47 -2.64 -24.21
N LEU A 173 6.37 -3.13 -23.35
CA LEU A 173 6.29 -2.90 -21.90
C LEU A 173 6.21 -1.41 -21.56
N ILE A 174 7.06 -0.59 -22.18
CA ILE A 174 7.08 0.87 -21.95
C ILE A 174 5.77 1.49 -22.47
N THR A 175 5.32 1.07 -23.66
CA THR A 175 4.08 1.57 -24.27
C THR A 175 2.87 1.23 -23.41
N TYR A 176 2.74 -0.02 -22.96
CA TYR A 176 1.59 -0.47 -22.18
C TYR A 176 1.62 0.13 -20.78
N SER A 177 2.80 0.29 -20.18
CA SER A 177 2.98 1.05 -18.94
C SER A 177 2.48 2.48 -19.07
N LYS A 178 2.83 3.19 -20.13
CA LYS A 178 2.36 4.56 -20.36
C LYS A 178 0.85 4.63 -20.56
N GLU A 179 0.30 3.72 -21.35
CA GLU A 179 -1.13 3.68 -21.64
C GLU A 179 -1.96 3.37 -20.39
N TYR A 180 -1.53 2.40 -19.59
CA TYR A 180 -2.19 2.10 -18.32
C TYR A 180 -1.99 3.22 -17.29
N LEU A 181 -0.80 3.82 -17.23
CA LEU A 181 -0.53 4.95 -16.34
C LEU A 181 -1.45 6.13 -16.64
N ASN A 182 -1.69 6.44 -17.92
CA ASN A 182 -2.63 7.48 -18.32
C ASN A 182 -4.07 7.18 -17.90
N LEU A 183 -4.44 5.90 -17.84
CA LEU A 183 -5.75 5.47 -17.38
C LEU A 183 -5.88 5.64 -15.85
N ILE A 184 -4.98 5.02 -15.09
CA ILE A 184 -5.06 5.01 -13.62
C ILE A 184 -4.85 6.40 -12.99
N LYS A 185 -4.11 7.29 -13.66
CA LYS A 185 -3.88 8.68 -13.18
C LYS A 185 -5.15 9.48 -12.93
N GLN A 186 -6.26 9.13 -13.58
CA GLN A 186 -7.56 9.79 -13.33
C GLN A 186 -8.12 9.46 -11.94
N TYR A 187 -7.66 8.37 -11.34
CA TYR A 187 -8.08 7.85 -10.04
C TYR A 187 -7.01 8.00 -8.95
N ASP A 188 -5.78 8.37 -9.33
CA ASP A 188 -4.66 8.65 -8.42
C ASP A 188 -4.83 10.00 -7.72
N GLU A 189 -5.65 9.98 -6.67
CA GLU A 189 -6.04 11.18 -5.91
C GLU A 189 -4.86 11.94 -5.30
N PHE A 190 -3.74 11.27 -5.02
CA PHE A 190 -2.61 11.83 -4.29
C PHE A 190 -1.33 11.94 -5.13
N GLY A 191 -1.36 11.55 -6.41
CA GLY A 191 -0.22 11.68 -7.32
C GLY A 191 0.92 10.72 -7.00
N TYR A 192 0.62 9.53 -6.46
CA TYR A 192 1.64 8.53 -6.14
C TYR A 192 2.20 7.82 -7.37
N LEU A 193 1.54 7.90 -8.53
CA LEU A 193 1.90 7.15 -9.73
C LEU A 193 2.53 8.08 -10.80
N ASN A 194 3.74 7.74 -11.22
CA ASN A 194 4.48 8.43 -12.28
C ASN A 194 5.31 7.45 -13.10
N GLU A 195 5.92 7.95 -14.19
CA GLU A 195 6.67 7.13 -15.14
C GLU A 195 7.92 6.46 -14.53
N ASN A 196 8.44 6.96 -13.41
CA ASN A 196 9.64 6.42 -12.76
C ASN A 196 9.32 5.34 -11.72
N ASN A 197 8.08 5.28 -11.21
CA ASN A 197 7.70 4.37 -10.13
C ASN A 197 6.52 3.44 -10.47
N PHE A 198 6.02 3.49 -11.70
CA PHE A 198 4.96 2.63 -12.19
C PHE A 198 5.38 1.88 -13.45
N SER A 199 5.13 0.56 -13.46
CA SER A 199 5.19 -0.27 -14.66
C SER A 199 4.15 -1.37 -14.57
N VAL A 200 3.65 -1.78 -15.73
CA VAL A 200 2.82 -3.00 -15.85
C VAL A 200 3.74 -4.22 -15.85
N ILE A 201 3.15 -5.39 -15.59
CA ILE A 201 3.82 -6.69 -15.67
C ILE A 201 3.34 -7.41 -16.92
N PHE A 202 4.23 -8.10 -17.63
CA PHE A 202 3.84 -9.00 -18.72
C PHE A 202 4.00 -10.45 -18.27
N ASP A 203 2.98 -11.24 -18.53
CA ASP A 203 2.97 -12.67 -18.25
C ASP A 203 2.17 -13.41 -19.34
N SER A 204 2.04 -14.73 -19.24
CA SER A 204 1.35 -15.53 -20.25
C SER A 204 0.32 -16.48 -19.64
N GLN A 205 -0.71 -16.79 -20.43
CA GLN A 205 -1.65 -17.86 -20.12
C GLN A 205 -0.92 -19.19 -20.01
N GLU A 206 0.04 -19.47 -20.90
CA GLU A 206 0.89 -20.66 -20.84
C GLU A 206 1.57 -20.84 -19.47
N ASN A 207 2.15 -19.77 -18.91
CA ASN A 207 2.76 -19.77 -17.58
C ASN A 207 1.70 -19.97 -16.48
N PHE A 208 0.59 -19.24 -16.57
CA PHE A 208 -0.54 -19.35 -15.64
C PHE A 208 -1.10 -20.78 -15.56
N GLU A 209 -1.30 -21.43 -16.70
CA GLU A 209 -1.81 -22.81 -16.77
C GLU A 209 -0.76 -23.82 -16.29
N THR A 210 0.50 -23.66 -16.68
CA THR A 210 1.55 -24.67 -16.42
C THR A 210 2.08 -24.61 -15.00
N ASN A 211 2.43 -23.42 -14.53
CA ASN A 211 3.11 -23.25 -13.23
C ASN A 211 2.13 -22.94 -12.09
N TYR A 212 0.95 -22.42 -12.42
CA TYR A 212 -0.07 -22.04 -11.44
C TYR A 212 -1.38 -22.82 -11.59
N GLN A 213 -1.43 -23.82 -12.48
CA GLN A 213 -2.57 -24.73 -12.66
C GLN A 213 -3.88 -23.99 -13.00
N GLY A 214 -3.77 -22.84 -13.69
CA GLY A 214 -4.93 -22.01 -14.02
C GLY A 214 -5.59 -21.38 -12.79
N ASN A 215 -4.87 -21.28 -11.67
CA ASN A 215 -5.42 -20.85 -10.39
C ASN A 215 -4.86 -19.49 -9.96
N TRP A 216 -5.72 -18.47 -9.95
CA TRP A 216 -5.37 -17.11 -9.52
C TRP A 216 -4.87 -17.03 -8.08
N PHE A 217 -5.35 -17.88 -7.18
CA PHE A 217 -4.85 -17.92 -5.80
C PHE A 217 -3.39 -18.38 -5.72
N TYR A 218 -2.93 -19.25 -6.62
CA TYR A 218 -1.52 -19.63 -6.69
C TYR A 218 -0.68 -18.57 -7.39
N TYR A 219 -1.27 -17.87 -8.36
CA TYR A 219 -0.59 -16.82 -9.11
C TYR A 219 -0.33 -15.56 -8.27
N ASP A 220 -1.31 -15.13 -7.47
CA ASP A 220 -1.24 -13.90 -6.69
C ASP A 220 -0.47 -14.07 -5.35
N ARG A 221 0.22 -15.21 -5.16
CA ARG A 221 0.80 -15.63 -3.87
C ARG A 221 2.31 -15.42 -3.76
#